data_AF-B2VXK1-F1
#
_entry.id   AF-B2VXK1-F1
#
_cell.length_a   1.000
_cell.length_b   1.000
_cell.length_c   1.000
_cell.angle_alpha   90.00
_cell.angle_beta   90.00
_cell.angle_gamma   90.00
#
_symmetry.space_group_name_H-M   'P 1'
#
loop_
_entity.id
_entity.type
_entity.pdbx_description
1 polymer ?
#
loop_
_entity_poly.entity_id
_entity_poly.type
_entity_poly.pdbx_seq_one_letter_code
_entity_poly.pdbx_strand_id
1 'polypeptide(L)'
;MSILFQPSNPSEEPYKSASIDTNMQKIHIPVGIVDRLRTVFEQKISEHQYERDGVYAERTMKALDKLDRNDMTYAEQLRNVEFITLFHLPENLATFIRDHDNFYRATLRCRKRVDEAKSGMTNMSTLTGVKYRIRSLRNSVLLDVLKEEPIDLMKEDPNVEQEFNDLAILFKLQMLTTLTQLDMLNQEIMHDTEMENVGSDHDINDFGQVVPSHRMRLRGKEEVSQERDHSVLCCICLAQYDGTKHTAFRLNVCDHIIGKPCMDAWLNSTSNNSTLCPHCRAHICTRRPRRPTISNATAEMLEDRTRLQTHIMRAVDLAAQASEVYFDVYSGSDEHDKANHVEFSDEDWKDKLIRQLNRRLATNQVNYMFLLMWNDVGSGLIWRLEETDVAFRELGA
;
A
#
# COMPACT_ATOMS: atom_id res chain seq x y z
N MET A 1 -80.78 -4.91 9.02
CA MET A 1 -81.09 -4.58 7.61
C MET A 1 -79.76 -4.54 6.87
N SER A 2 -79.34 -5.68 6.32
CA SER A 2 -78.10 -5.83 5.55
C SER A 2 -78.49 -6.18 4.12
N ILE A 3 -78.23 -5.25 3.20
CA ILE A 3 -78.50 -5.44 1.77
C ILE A 3 -77.24 -6.05 1.17
N LEU A 4 -77.29 -7.36 0.92
CA LEU A 4 -76.28 -8.11 0.17
C LEU A 4 -76.38 -7.72 -1.30
N PHE A 5 -75.36 -7.02 -1.80
CA PHE A 5 -75.14 -6.82 -3.23
C PHE A 5 -74.67 -8.15 -3.84
N GLN A 6 -75.52 -8.80 -4.63
CA GLN A 6 -75.09 -9.87 -5.55
C GLN A 6 -74.60 -9.22 -6.85
N PRO A 7 -73.36 -9.50 -7.30
CA PRO A 7 -72.93 -9.08 -8.61
C PRO A 7 -73.66 -9.91 -9.68
N SER A 8 -74.36 -9.22 -10.57
CA SER A 8 -75.00 -9.81 -11.74
C SER A 8 -73.94 -10.36 -12.69
N ASN A 9 -73.95 -11.68 -12.92
CA ASN A 9 -73.15 -12.31 -13.97
C ASN A 9 -73.53 -11.70 -15.33
N PRO A 10 -72.57 -11.16 -16.11
CA PRO A 10 -72.84 -10.68 -17.46
C PRO A 10 -73.22 -11.88 -18.34
N SER A 11 -74.21 -11.66 -19.21
CA SER A 11 -74.67 -12.64 -20.17
C SER A 11 -73.55 -13.06 -21.11
N GLU A 12 -73.22 -14.36 -21.12
CA GLU A 12 -72.39 -15.01 -22.12
C GLU A 12 -73.11 -14.99 -23.48
N GLU A 13 -73.05 -13.85 -24.18
CA GLU A 13 -73.26 -13.87 -25.62
C GLU A 13 -71.98 -14.37 -26.28
N PRO A 14 -72.05 -15.41 -27.15
CA PRO A 14 -70.88 -15.91 -27.84
C PRO A 14 -70.33 -14.80 -28.75
N TYR A 15 -69.17 -14.27 -28.37
CA TYR A 15 -68.42 -13.32 -29.18
C TYR A 15 -68.16 -13.97 -30.54
N LYS A 16 -68.93 -13.56 -31.56
CA LYS A 16 -68.66 -13.93 -32.95
C LYS A 16 -67.30 -13.34 -33.28
N SER A 17 -66.27 -14.17 -33.23
CA SER A 17 -64.93 -13.88 -33.70
C SER A 17 -65.04 -13.46 -35.16
N ALA A 18 -65.06 -12.14 -35.39
CA ALA A 18 -64.82 -11.59 -36.71
C ALA A 18 -63.46 -12.12 -37.14
N SER A 19 -63.47 -13.02 -38.12
CA SER A 19 -62.29 -13.43 -38.88
C SER A 19 -61.70 -12.15 -39.49
N ILE A 20 -60.82 -11.48 -38.73
CA ILE A 20 -59.97 -10.44 -39.29
C ILE A 20 -59.05 -11.20 -40.22
N ASP A 21 -59.27 -11.02 -41.51
CA ASP A 21 -58.42 -11.50 -42.58
C ASP A 21 -57.06 -10.78 -42.44
N THR A 22 -56.27 -11.21 -41.45
CA THR A 22 -54.94 -10.68 -41.14
C THR A 22 -53.99 -11.18 -42.20
N ASN A 23 -54.11 -10.60 -43.39
CA ASN A 23 -53.03 -10.50 -44.34
C ASN A 23 -52.03 -9.46 -43.79
N MET A 24 -51.50 -9.71 -42.58
CA MET A 24 -50.38 -8.97 -42.02
C MET A 24 -49.20 -9.29 -42.92
N GLN A 25 -48.96 -8.41 -43.90
CA GLN A 25 -47.70 -8.36 -44.63
C GLN A 25 -46.59 -8.47 -43.59
N LYS A 26 -45.91 -9.62 -43.56
CA LYS A 26 -44.72 -9.80 -42.73
C LYS A 26 -43.76 -8.70 -43.14
N ILE A 27 -43.61 -7.71 -42.26
CA ILE A 27 -42.66 -6.61 -42.45
C ILE A 27 -41.28 -7.27 -42.46
N HIS A 28 -40.77 -7.52 -43.66
CA HIS A 28 -39.47 -8.12 -43.85
C HIS A 28 -38.43 -7.01 -43.71
N ILE A 29 -37.91 -6.81 -42.51
CA ILE A 29 -36.82 -5.86 -42.27
C ILE A 29 -35.57 -6.44 -42.97
N PRO A 30 -35.00 -5.78 -43.98
CA PRO A 30 -33.80 -6.27 -44.65
C PRO A 30 -32.63 -6.37 -43.66
N VAL A 31 -31.94 -7.51 -43.65
CA VAL A 31 -30.80 -7.79 -42.75
C VAL A 31 -29.75 -6.67 -42.80
N GLY A 32 -29.47 -6.13 -43.99
CA GLY A 32 -28.53 -5.03 -44.15
C GLY A 32 -28.93 -3.70 -43.47
N ILE A 33 -30.22 -3.45 -43.23
CA ILE A 33 -30.68 -2.29 -42.45
C ILE A 33 -30.39 -2.52 -40.97
N VAL A 34 -30.64 -3.73 -40.46
CA VAL A 34 -30.36 -4.10 -39.06
C VAL A 34 -28.85 -4.00 -38.78
N ASP A 35 -28.02 -4.57 -39.65
CA ASP A 35 -26.56 -4.52 -39.48
C ASP A 35 -26.04 -3.09 -39.55
N ARG A 36 -26.54 -2.26 -40.47
CA ARG A 36 -26.16 -0.84 -40.53
C ARG A 36 -26.56 -0.09 -39.26
N LEU A 37 -27.78 -0.28 -38.77
CA LEU A 37 -28.26 0.35 -37.54
C LEU A 37 -27.45 -0.12 -36.33
N ARG A 38 -27.10 -1.41 -36.27
CA ARG A 38 -26.20 -1.96 -35.24
C ARG A 38 -24.84 -1.30 -35.29
N THR A 39 -24.19 -1.23 -36.45
CA THR A 39 -22.87 -0.59 -36.60
C THR A 39 -22.90 0.89 -36.22
N VAL A 40 -23.93 1.65 -36.64
CA VAL A 40 -24.07 3.07 -36.24
C VAL A 40 -24.26 3.21 -34.73
N PHE A 41 -25.02 2.31 -34.12
CA PHE A 41 -25.23 2.31 -32.67
C PHE A 41 -23.97 1.93 -31.90
N GLU A 42 -23.26 0.88 -32.33
CA GLU A 42 -21.97 0.45 -31.78
C GLU A 42 -20.91 1.56 -31.94
N GLN A 43 -20.88 2.24 -33.09
CA GLN A 43 -20.00 3.38 -33.32
C GLN A 43 -20.30 4.52 -32.35
N LYS A 44 -21.57 4.92 -32.21
CA LYS A 44 -21.98 5.95 -31.24
C LYS A 44 -21.65 5.56 -29.81
N ILE A 45 -21.81 4.28 -29.45
CA ILE A 45 -21.40 3.75 -28.15
C ILE A 45 -19.88 3.84 -27.98
N SER A 46 -19.10 3.53 -29.02
CA SER A 46 -17.63 3.56 -28.96
C SER A 46 -17.07 4.98 -28.90
N GLU A 47 -17.74 5.94 -29.55
CA GLU A 47 -17.41 7.37 -29.51
C GLU A 47 -17.84 8.02 -28.19
N HIS A 48 -18.77 7.40 -27.47
CA HIS A 48 -19.22 7.91 -26.18
C HIS A 48 -18.10 7.79 -25.16
N GLN A 49 -17.56 8.94 -24.74
CA GLN A 49 -16.62 9.02 -23.64
C GLN A 49 -17.38 8.77 -22.33
N TYR A 50 -17.45 7.50 -21.93
CA TYR A 50 -17.99 7.14 -20.63
C TYR A 50 -17.24 7.87 -19.53
N GLU A 51 -17.99 8.39 -18.57
CA GLU A 51 -17.42 8.93 -17.36
C GLU A 51 -16.80 7.81 -16.52
N ARG A 52 -15.97 8.18 -15.55
CA ARG A 52 -15.41 7.21 -14.60
C ARG A 52 -16.57 6.56 -13.84
N ASP A 53 -16.62 5.23 -13.75
CA ASP A 53 -17.78 4.54 -13.16
C ASP A 53 -18.18 4.99 -11.73
N GLY A 54 -17.25 5.60 -10.98
CA GLY A 54 -17.51 6.11 -9.63
C GLY A 54 -18.44 7.32 -9.64
N VAL A 55 -18.45 8.06 -10.75
CA VAL A 55 -19.37 9.18 -10.96
C VAL A 55 -20.82 8.68 -11.08
N TYR A 56 -21.04 7.54 -11.74
CA TYR A 56 -22.37 6.96 -11.86
C TYR A 56 -22.89 6.43 -10.51
N ALA A 57 -22.01 5.83 -9.70
CA ALA A 57 -22.35 5.43 -8.33
C ALA A 57 -22.70 6.65 -7.47
N GLU A 58 -21.91 7.73 -7.53
CA GLU A 58 -22.16 8.96 -6.77
C GLU A 58 -23.48 9.64 -7.17
N ARG A 59 -23.80 9.69 -8.47
CA ARG A 59 -25.09 10.22 -8.95
C ARG A 59 -26.26 9.38 -8.47
N THR A 60 -26.10 8.05 -8.48
CA THR A 60 -27.12 7.11 -7.98
C THR A 60 -27.35 7.31 -6.48
N MET A 61 -26.30 7.46 -5.67
CA MET A 61 -26.41 7.79 -4.25
C MET A 61 -27.11 9.14 -4.02
N LYS A 62 -26.76 10.18 -4.77
CA LYS A 62 -27.47 11.48 -4.69
C LYS A 62 -28.94 11.37 -5.08
N ALA A 63 -29.27 10.48 -6.02
CA ALA A 63 -30.65 10.21 -6.39
C ALA A 63 -31.39 9.50 -5.25
N LEU A 64 -30.77 8.51 -4.60
CA LEU A 64 -31.32 7.86 -3.40
C LEU A 64 -31.58 8.87 -2.29
N ASP A 65 -30.58 9.69 -1.91
CA ASP A 65 -30.73 10.71 -0.87
C ASP A 65 -31.87 11.69 -1.19
N LYS A 66 -32.04 12.03 -2.47
CA LYS A 66 -33.12 12.90 -2.91
C LYS A 66 -34.48 12.23 -2.79
N LEU A 67 -34.58 10.95 -3.14
CA LEU A 67 -35.82 10.18 -3.04
C LEU A 67 -36.23 9.98 -1.58
N ASP A 68 -35.27 9.64 -0.72
CA ASP A 68 -35.46 9.50 0.73
C ASP A 68 -36.02 10.78 1.37
N ARG A 69 -35.46 11.96 1.04
CA ARG A 69 -35.99 13.26 1.50
C ARG A 69 -37.42 13.55 1.03
N ASN A 70 -37.90 12.86 0.00
CA ASN A 70 -39.25 13.00 -0.54
C ASN A 70 -40.18 11.85 -0.11
N ASP A 71 -39.76 11.01 0.86
CA ASP A 71 -40.51 9.84 1.33
C ASP A 71 -40.92 8.93 0.16
N MET A 72 -39.99 8.71 -0.77
CA MET A 72 -40.19 7.90 -1.96
C MET A 72 -39.06 6.88 -2.08
N THR A 73 -39.39 5.65 -2.42
CA THR A 73 -38.37 4.62 -2.60
C THR A 73 -37.80 4.62 -4.02
N TYR A 74 -36.63 3.99 -4.20
CA TYR A 74 -36.04 3.86 -5.53
C TYR A 74 -36.90 2.99 -6.46
N ALA A 75 -37.50 1.91 -5.94
CA ALA A 75 -38.39 1.05 -6.72
C ALA A 75 -39.70 1.77 -7.09
N GLU A 76 -40.25 2.59 -6.20
CA GLU A 76 -41.39 3.47 -6.52
C GLU A 76 -41.08 4.43 -7.65
N GLN A 77 -39.90 5.05 -7.64
CA GLN A 77 -39.49 5.95 -8.70
C GLN A 77 -39.32 5.23 -10.06
N LEU A 78 -38.80 4.00 -10.05
CA LEU A 78 -38.76 3.16 -11.25
C LEU A 78 -40.16 2.78 -11.74
N ARG A 79 -41.10 2.45 -10.84
CA ARG A 79 -42.50 2.20 -11.21
C ARG A 79 -43.16 3.44 -11.82
N ASN A 80 -42.91 4.62 -11.25
CA ASN A 80 -43.41 5.90 -11.80
C ASN A 80 -42.93 6.13 -13.24
N VAL A 81 -41.68 5.77 -13.53
CA VAL A 81 -41.12 5.78 -14.88
C VAL A 81 -41.87 4.81 -15.81
N GLU A 82 -42.14 3.58 -15.37
CA GLU A 82 -42.81 2.56 -16.17
C GLU A 82 -44.23 2.97 -16.61
N PHE A 83 -44.95 3.70 -15.76
CA PHE A 83 -46.29 4.21 -16.07
C PHE A 83 -46.29 5.37 -17.08
N ILE A 84 -45.14 6.00 -17.34
CA ILE A 84 -45.02 7.13 -18.24
C ILE A 84 -44.41 6.66 -19.56
N THR A 85 -45.11 6.88 -20.67
CA THR A 85 -44.55 6.58 -22.00
C THR A 85 -43.26 7.37 -22.23
N LEU A 86 -42.27 6.79 -22.91
CA LEU A 86 -40.96 7.43 -23.19
C LEU A 86 -41.08 8.85 -23.79
N PHE A 87 -42.13 9.13 -24.57
CA PHE A 87 -42.34 10.43 -25.21
C PHE A 87 -42.82 11.54 -24.26
N HIS A 88 -43.33 11.17 -23.09
CA HIS A 88 -43.90 12.10 -22.10
C HIS A 88 -43.09 12.12 -20.81
N LEU A 89 -41.87 11.57 -20.83
CA LEU A 89 -41.03 11.46 -19.65
C LEU A 89 -40.49 12.85 -19.23
N PRO A 90 -40.83 13.36 -18.03
CA PRO A 90 -40.27 14.59 -17.50
C PRO A 90 -38.74 14.56 -17.45
N GLU A 91 -38.08 15.71 -17.62
CA GLU A 91 -36.62 15.81 -17.71
C GLU A 91 -35.89 15.23 -16.49
N ASN A 92 -36.46 15.40 -15.30
CA ASN A 92 -35.93 14.83 -14.06
C ASN A 92 -36.00 13.29 -14.05
N LEU A 93 -37.08 12.69 -14.57
CA LEU A 93 -37.19 11.24 -14.71
C LEU A 93 -36.28 10.71 -15.82
N ALA A 94 -36.15 11.44 -16.93
CA ALA A 94 -35.21 11.09 -18.00
C ALA A 94 -33.77 11.06 -17.52
N THR A 95 -33.38 12.04 -16.68
CA THR A 95 -32.06 12.07 -16.05
C THR A 95 -31.87 10.92 -15.07
N PHE A 96 -32.88 10.64 -14.23
CA PHE A 96 -32.86 9.52 -13.28
C PHE A 96 -32.66 8.15 -13.98
N ILE A 97 -33.44 7.84 -15.02
CA ILE A 97 -33.29 6.58 -15.78
C ILE A 97 -31.91 6.50 -16.42
N ARG A 98 -31.41 7.61 -16.97
CA ARG A 98 -30.11 7.65 -17.61
C ARG A 98 -29.00 7.32 -16.61
N ASP A 99 -29.05 7.91 -15.41
CA ASP A 99 -28.07 7.63 -14.36
C ASP A 99 -28.18 6.17 -13.87
N HIS A 100 -29.39 5.64 -13.71
CA HIS A 100 -29.64 4.23 -13.40
C HIS A 100 -29.02 3.27 -14.43
N ASP A 101 -29.34 3.43 -15.72
CA ASP A 101 -28.82 2.57 -16.80
C ASP A 101 -27.30 2.70 -16.93
N ASN A 102 -26.77 3.92 -16.79
CA ASN A 102 -25.32 4.14 -16.79
C ASN A 102 -24.64 3.41 -15.63
N PHE A 103 -25.20 3.49 -14.42
CA PHE A 103 -24.67 2.78 -13.25
C PHE A 103 -24.76 1.26 -13.41
N TYR A 104 -25.89 0.74 -13.92
CA TYR A 104 -26.05 -0.68 -14.20
C TYR A 104 -25.02 -1.19 -15.20
N ARG A 105 -24.85 -0.51 -16.34
CA ARG A 105 -23.82 -0.84 -17.35
C ARG A 105 -22.41 -0.75 -16.78
N ALA A 106 -22.16 0.24 -15.94
CA ALA A 106 -20.88 0.40 -15.28
C ALA A 106 -20.56 -0.77 -14.34
N THR A 107 -21.57 -1.30 -13.66
CA THR A 107 -21.45 -2.50 -12.84
C THR A 107 -21.13 -3.74 -13.69
N LEU A 108 -21.81 -3.93 -14.83
CA LEU A 108 -21.50 -5.02 -15.76
C LEU A 108 -20.08 -4.93 -16.32
N ARG A 109 -19.62 -3.73 -16.70
CA ARG A 109 -18.22 -3.52 -17.13
C ARG A 109 -17.24 -3.87 -16.02
N CYS A 110 -17.53 -3.45 -14.79
CA CYS A 110 -16.67 -3.74 -13.65
C CYS A 110 -16.57 -5.26 -13.38
N ARG A 111 -17.68 -6.00 -13.44
CA ARG A 111 -17.68 -7.47 -13.31
C ARG A 111 -16.84 -8.13 -14.39
N LYS A 112 -16.99 -7.72 -15.66
CA LYS A 112 -16.14 -8.22 -16.75
C LYS A 112 -14.65 -7.99 -16.48
N ARG A 113 -14.27 -6.81 -15.95
CA ARG A 113 -12.87 -6.52 -15.56
C ARG A 113 -12.39 -7.39 -14.41
N VAL A 114 -13.27 -7.74 -13.47
CA VAL A 114 -12.95 -8.69 -12.39
C VAL A 114 -12.70 -10.09 -12.96
N ASP A 115 -13.52 -10.55 -13.91
CA ASP A 115 -13.33 -11.86 -14.56
C ASP A 115 -12.02 -11.89 -15.36
N GLU A 116 -11.69 -10.80 -16.07
CA GLU A 116 -10.41 -10.60 -16.74
C GLU A 116 -9.22 -10.62 -15.77
N ALA A 117 -9.38 -10.08 -14.55
CA ALA A 117 -8.36 -10.09 -13.52
C ALA A 117 -8.21 -11.47 -12.87
N LYS A 118 -9.32 -12.18 -12.59
CA LYS A 118 -9.33 -13.52 -11.99
C LYS A 118 -8.78 -14.59 -12.94
N SER A 119 -9.05 -14.46 -14.24
CA SER A 119 -8.57 -15.41 -15.25
C SER A 119 -7.07 -15.31 -15.54
N GLY A 120 -6.38 -14.27 -15.07
CA GLY A 120 -4.97 -14.03 -15.37
C GLY A 120 -4.69 -13.75 -16.86
N MET A 121 -5.73 -13.57 -17.68
CA MET A 121 -5.61 -13.37 -19.14
C MET A 121 -5.13 -11.96 -19.52
N THR A 122 -4.99 -11.06 -18.55
CA THR A 122 -4.59 -9.67 -18.79
C THR A 122 -3.26 -9.36 -18.12
N ASN A 123 -2.46 -8.46 -18.72
CA ASN A 123 -1.26 -7.88 -18.11
C ASN A 123 -1.61 -6.88 -16.98
N MET A 124 -2.70 -7.12 -16.26
CA MET A 124 -3.19 -6.26 -15.19
C MET A 124 -2.36 -6.51 -13.94
N SER A 125 -1.82 -5.44 -13.34
CA SER A 125 -1.13 -5.58 -12.06
C SER A 125 -2.08 -6.06 -10.96
N THR A 126 -1.57 -6.84 -10.00
CA THR A 126 -2.35 -7.39 -8.88
C THR A 126 -3.19 -6.31 -8.17
N LEU A 127 -2.59 -5.16 -7.83
CA LEU A 127 -3.31 -4.05 -7.18
C LEU A 127 -4.40 -3.43 -8.07
N THR A 128 -4.23 -3.47 -9.39
CA THR A 128 -5.27 -3.01 -10.31
C THR A 128 -6.44 -4.01 -10.36
N GLY A 129 -6.16 -5.32 -10.33
CA GLY A 129 -7.19 -6.35 -10.18
C GLY A 129 -7.96 -6.22 -8.87
N VAL A 130 -7.25 -6.06 -7.75
CA VAL A 130 -7.82 -5.78 -6.43
C VAL A 130 -8.75 -4.56 -6.45
N LYS A 131 -8.30 -3.45 -7.08
CA LYS A 131 -9.13 -2.24 -7.24
C LYS A 131 -10.46 -2.52 -7.94
N TYR A 132 -10.46 -3.31 -9.01
CA TYR A 132 -11.70 -3.66 -9.71
C TYR A 132 -12.60 -4.57 -8.87
N ARG A 133 -12.03 -5.51 -8.10
CA ARG A 133 -12.77 -6.40 -7.19
C ARG A 133 -13.50 -5.60 -6.10
N ILE A 134 -12.81 -4.69 -5.41
CA ILE A 134 -13.39 -3.80 -4.39
C ILE A 134 -14.53 -2.97 -5.00
N ARG A 135 -14.30 -2.41 -6.19
CA ARG A 135 -15.31 -1.62 -6.90
C ARG A 135 -16.53 -2.46 -7.30
N SER A 136 -16.32 -3.70 -7.73
CA SER A 136 -17.40 -4.62 -8.05
C SER A 136 -18.24 -4.95 -6.83
N LEU A 137 -17.60 -5.20 -5.67
CA LEU A 137 -18.31 -5.37 -4.40
C LEU A 137 -19.15 -4.14 -4.07
N ARG A 138 -18.55 -2.95 -4.08
CA ARG A 138 -19.25 -1.68 -3.80
C ARG A 138 -20.46 -1.46 -4.72
N ASN A 139 -20.29 -1.76 -6.02
CA ASN A 139 -21.37 -1.62 -6.98
C ASN A 139 -22.49 -2.66 -6.75
N SER A 140 -22.15 -3.89 -6.33
CA SER A 140 -23.13 -4.89 -5.94
C SER A 140 -23.92 -4.43 -4.70
N VAL A 141 -23.23 -3.95 -3.66
CA VAL A 141 -23.89 -3.37 -2.46
C VAL A 141 -24.88 -2.29 -2.85
N LEU A 142 -24.46 -1.34 -3.69
CA LEU A 142 -25.34 -0.27 -4.11
C LEU A 142 -26.54 -0.80 -4.93
N LEU A 143 -26.33 -1.76 -5.84
CA LEU A 143 -27.45 -2.36 -6.59
C LEU A 143 -28.46 -3.07 -5.69
N ASP A 144 -28.01 -3.73 -4.62
CA ASP A 144 -28.92 -4.44 -3.72
C ASP A 144 -29.70 -3.45 -2.83
N VAL A 145 -29.06 -2.35 -2.40
CA VAL A 145 -29.74 -1.19 -1.79
C VAL A 145 -30.83 -0.63 -2.72
N LEU A 146 -30.58 -0.53 -4.03
CA LEU A 146 -31.58 -0.05 -5.00
C LEU A 146 -32.81 -0.97 -5.12
N LYS A 147 -32.67 -2.27 -4.84
CA LYS A 147 -33.77 -3.24 -4.94
C LYS A 147 -34.63 -3.30 -3.68
N GLU A 148 -34.28 -2.53 -2.64
CA GLU A 148 -34.85 -2.70 -1.29
C GLU A 148 -34.66 -4.11 -0.74
N GLU A 149 -33.64 -4.83 -1.25
CA GLU A 149 -33.24 -6.10 -0.67
C GLU A 149 -32.58 -5.82 0.68
N PRO A 150 -32.91 -6.58 1.75
CA PRO A 150 -32.24 -6.40 3.02
C PRO A 150 -30.73 -6.57 2.81
N ILE A 151 -29.92 -5.64 3.31
CA ILE A 151 -28.45 -5.78 3.34
C ILE A 151 -28.04 -7.12 3.98
N ASP A 152 -28.90 -7.68 4.84
CA ASP A 152 -28.76 -9.00 5.42
C ASP A 152 -28.61 -10.12 4.39
N LEU A 153 -29.19 -10.01 3.18
CA LEU A 153 -28.97 -10.98 2.09
C LEU A 153 -27.51 -10.99 1.62
N MET A 154 -26.84 -9.84 1.60
CA MET A 154 -25.41 -9.79 1.26
C MET A 154 -24.52 -10.30 2.39
N LYS A 155 -24.91 -10.08 3.65
CA LYS A 155 -24.20 -10.64 4.81
C LYS A 155 -24.21 -12.16 4.79
N GLU A 156 -25.32 -12.74 4.34
CA GLU A 156 -25.53 -14.18 4.21
C GLU A 156 -24.96 -14.76 2.89
N ASP A 157 -24.56 -13.93 1.92
CA ASP A 157 -24.00 -14.41 0.64
C ASP A 157 -22.55 -14.93 0.85
N PRO A 158 -22.31 -16.25 0.74
CA PRO A 158 -20.98 -16.82 0.91
C PRO A 158 -19.98 -16.31 -0.14
N ASN A 159 -20.45 -15.80 -1.29
CA ASN A 159 -19.58 -15.24 -2.32
C ASN A 159 -18.96 -13.90 -1.88
N VAL A 160 -19.69 -13.10 -1.09
CA VAL A 160 -19.19 -11.82 -0.58
C VAL A 160 -18.07 -12.07 0.44
N GLU A 161 -18.30 -12.98 1.38
CA GLU A 161 -17.29 -13.37 2.36
C GLU A 161 -16.05 -13.99 1.68
N GLN A 162 -16.26 -14.89 0.72
CA GLN A 162 -15.17 -15.49 -0.06
C GLN A 162 -14.37 -14.42 -0.82
N GLU A 163 -15.03 -13.41 -1.38
CA GLU A 163 -14.36 -12.30 -2.08
C GLU A 163 -13.47 -11.48 -1.14
N PHE A 164 -13.91 -11.19 0.09
CA PHE A 164 -13.07 -10.52 1.09
C PHE A 164 -11.88 -11.39 1.54
N ASN A 165 -12.11 -12.69 1.74
CA ASN A 165 -11.03 -13.63 2.06
C ASN A 165 -9.98 -13.68 0.94
N ASP A 166 -10.41 -13.73 -0.32
CA ASP A 166 -9.51 -13.69 -1.47
C ASP A 166 -8.73 -12.37 -1.55
N LEU A 167 -9.41 -11.23 -1.31
CA LEU A 167 -8.78 -9.92 -1.25
C LEU A 167 -7.70 -9.87 -0.16
N ALA A 168 -7.99 -10.38 1.03
CA ALA A 168 -7.03 -10.48 2.11
C ALA A 168 -5.80 -11.31 1.72
N ILE A 169 -5.98 -12.44 1.03
CA ILE A 169 -4.87 -13.25 0.52
C ILE A 169 -4.02 -12.44 -0.48
N LEU A 170 -4.65 -11.74 -1.43
CA LEU A 170 -3.95 -10.93 -2.41
C LEU A 170 -3.17 -9.78 -1.76
N PHE A 171 -3.78 -9.07 -0.80
CA PHE A 171 -3.10 -8.01 -0.05
C PHE A 171 -1.90 -8.55 0.71
N LYS A 172 -2.08 -9.65 1.45
CA LYS A 172 -1.01 -10.28 2.23
C LYS A 172 0.18 -10.64 1.34
N LEU A 173 -0.07 -11.31 0.21
CA LEU A 173 1.00 -11.70 -0.73
C LEU A 173 1.70 -10.47 -1.32
N GLN A 174 0.93 -9.47 -1.75
CA GLN A 174 1.50 -8.29 -2.38
C GLN A 174 2.32 -7.44 -1.39
N MET A 175 1.80 -7.23 -0.19
CA MET A 175 2.45 -6.50 0.89
C MET A 175 3.73 -7.21 1.33
N LEU A 176 3.69 -8.52 1.54
CA LEU A 176 4.85 -9.31 1.94
C LEU A 176 5.96 -9.21 0.90
N THR A 177 5.65 -9.38 -0.39
CA THR A 177 6.62 -9.26 -1.47
C THR A 177 7.24 -7.86 -1.53
N THR A 178 6.41 -6.80 -1.50
CA THR A 178 6.90 -5.42 -1.61
C THR A 178 7.71 -4.99 -0.38
N LEU A 179 7.31 -5.38 0.84
CA LEU A 179 8.05 -5.10 2.06
C LEU A 179 9.37 -5.87 2.14
N THR A 180 9.39 -7.13 1.70
CA THR A 180 10.63 -7.92 1.62
C THR A 180 11.61 -7.28 0.66
N GLN A 181 11.15 -6.86 -0.52
CA GLN A 181 12.00 -6.15 -1.50
C GLN A 181 12.54 -4.82 -0.94
N LEU A 182 11.70 -4.07 -0.24
CA LEU A 182 12.09 -2.81 0.38
C LEU A 182 13.13 -3.02 1.49
N ASP A 183 12.97 -4.07 2.31
CA ASP A 183 13.92 -4.43 3.36
C ASP A 183 15.27 -4.87 2.79
N MET A 184 15.27 -5.72 1.76
CA MET A 184 16.50 -6.11 1.05
C MET A 184 17.23 -4.90 0.46
N LEU A 185 16.48 -3.99 -0.17
CA LEU A 185 17.05 -2.75 -0.74
C LEU A 185 17.61 -1.84 0.35
N ASN A 186 16.93 -1.69 1.49
CA ASN A 186 17.45 -0.94 2.63
C ASN A 186 18.73 -1.57 3.18
N GLN A 187 18.80 -2.89 3.28
CA GLN A 187 19.99 -3.61 3.73
C GLN A 187 21.17 -3.41 2.76
N GLU A 188 20.92 -3.44 1.44
CA GLU A 188 21.94 -3.17 0.43
C GLU A 188 22.47 -1.73 0.54
N ILE A 189 21.56 -0.76 0.68
CA ILE A 189 21.93 0.65 0.92
C ILE A 189 22.80 0.77 2.18
N MET A 190 22.43 0.09 3.27
CA MET A 190 23.13 0.13 4.56
C MET A 190 24.49 -0.59 4.53
N HIS A 191 24.60 -1.75 3.88
CA HIS A 191 25.84 -2.52 3.82
C HIS A 191 26.94 -1.80 3.06
N ASP A 192 26.59 -1.08 2.01
CA ASP A 192 27.55 -0.34 1.19
C ASP A 192 27.80 1.08 1.70
N THR A 193 27.23 1.48 2.85
CA THR A 193 27.45 2.84 3.34
C THR A 193 28.81 2.97 4.02
N GLU A 194 29.80 3.50 3.30
CA GLU A 194 31.05 3.97 3.90
C GLU A 194 30.72 5.04 4.95
N MET A 195 31.22 4.90 6.17
CA MET A 195 31.00 5.90 7.21
C MET A 195 32.05 7.00 7.05
N GLU A 196 31.64 8.27 6.97
CA GLU A 196 32.57 9.40 7.05
C GLU A 196 32.56 10.01 8.46
N ASN A 197 33.73 10.49 8.89
CA ASN A 197 33.84 11.20 10.15
C ASN A 197 33.24 12.62 10.01
N VAL A 198 32.43 13.04 10.98
CA VAL A 198 31.79 14.37 11.04
C VAL A 198 32.51 15.24 12.06
N GLY A 199 32.61 16.54 11.78
CA GLY A 199 33.30 17.52 12.63
C GLY A 199 34.77 17.72 12.24
N SER A 200 35.51 18.53 13.00
CA SER A 200 36.94 18.77 12.76
C SER A 200 37.77 17.52 13.06
N ASP A 201 38.88 17.37 12.33
CA ASP A 201 39.88 16.34 12.61
C ASP A 201 40.48 16.51 14.00
N HIS A 202 40.89 15.41 14.61
CA HIS A 202 41.67 15.44 15.84
C HIS A 202 43.05 16.02 15.56
N ASP A 203 43.48 17.04 16.32
CA ASP A 203 44.88 17.45 16.29
C ASP A 203 45.70 16.43 17.07
N ILE A 204 46.56 15.68 16.36
CA ILE A 204 47.46 14.71 16.97
C ILE A 204 48.30 15.31 18.12
N ASN A 205 48.63 16.61 18.06
CA ASN A 205 49.47 17.27 19.07
C ASN A 205 48.83 17.30 20.46
N ASP A 206 47.51 17.12 20.57
CA ASP A 206 46.81 17.07 21.86
C ASP A 206 47.09 15.76 22.62
N PHE A 207 47.56 14.71 21.93
CA PHE A 207 47.65 13.35 22.47
C PHE A 207 49.07 12.86 22.75
N GLY A 208 50.08 13.70 22.54
CA GLY A 208 51.46 13.29 22.68
C GLY A 208 52.48 14.37 22.33
N GLN A 209 53.72 13.94 22.12
CA GLN A 209 54.82 14.85 21.79
C GLN A 209 55.84 14.17 20.86
N VAL A 210 56.49 14.98 20.03
CA VAL A 210 57.57 14.54 19.15
C VAL A 210 58.79 14.11 19.98
N VAL A 211 59.37 12.95 19.65
CA VAL A 211 60.61 12.45 20.25
C VAL A 211 61.78 12.81 19.32
N PRO A 212 62.80 13.54 19.80
CA PRO A 212 63.97 13.87 18.99
C PRO A 212 64.76 12.62 18.56
N SER A 213 64.99 12.46 17.25
CA SER A 213 65.64 11.28 16.65
C SER A 213 67.05 10.98 17.18
N HIS A 214 67.75 11.98 17.73
CA HIS A 214 69.12 11.82 18.26
C HIS A 214 69.18 10.92 19.51
N ARG A 215 68.08 10.75 20.25
CA ARG A 215 68.07 9.90 21.46
C ARG A 215 68.06 8.41 21.17
N MET A 216 67.73 7.99 19.95
CA MET A 216 67.53 6.57 19.62
C MET A 216 68.78 5.87 19.06
N ARG A 217 69.83 6.63 18.69
CA ARG A 217 71.06 6.07 18.09
C ARG A 217 72.17 5.72 19.09
N LEU A 218 71.97 5.93 20.39
CA LEU A 218 73.03 5.79 21.41
C LEU A 218 73.07 4.43 22.11
N ARG A 219 72.20 3.47 21.76
CA ARG A 219 72.33 2.09 22.24
C ARG A 219 73.34 1.36 21.37
N GLY A 220 74.51 1.11 21.95
CA GLY A 220 75.72 0.63 21.28
C GLY A 220 75.56 -0.68 20.51
N LYS A 221 76.52 -0.90 19.61
CA LYS A 221 76.73 -2.07 18.75
C LYS A 221 76.70 -3.40 19.50
N GLU A 222 75.52 -3.90 19.84
CA GLU A 222 75.30 -5.31 20.13
C GLU A 222 74.42 -5.87 19.01
N GLU A 223 74.91 -6.94 18.36
CA GLU A 223 74.28 -7.68 17.27
C GLU A 223 73.02 -8.42 17.75
N VAL A 224 72.02 -7.67 18.22
CA VAL A 224 70.74 -8.23 18.65
C VAL A 224 69.77 -8.16 17.48
N SER A 225 69.41 -9.33 16.95
CA SER A 225 68.26 -9.65 16.07
C SER A 225 67.30 -8.46 15.84
N GLN A 226 67.53 -7.73 14.75
CA GLN A 226 67.04 -6.36 14.50
C GLN A 226 65.63 -6.24 13.91
N GLU A 227 64.80 -7.28 13.90
CA GLU A 227 63.61 -7.23 13.03
C GLU A 227 62.36 -6.56 13.61
N ARG A 228 62.26 -6.26 14.92
CA ARG A 228 61.01 -5.72 15.51
C ARG A 228 61.17 -4.74 16.67
N ASP A 229 62.25 -3.96 16.69
CA ASP A 229 62.38 -2.93 17.73
C ASP A 229 61.47 -1.73 17.41
N HIS A 230 60.31 -1.68 18.08
CA HIS A 230 59.33 -0.60 17.96
C HIS A 230 59.83 0.76 18.47
N SER A 231 60.99 0.79 19.14
CA SER A 231 61.67 2.04 19.46
C SER A 231 62.29 2.69 18.23
N VAL A 232 62.60 1.95 17.16
CA VAL A 232 63.22 2.49 15.93
C VAL A 232 62.32 2.41 14.69
N LEU A 233 61.30 1.54 14.71
CA LEU A 233 60.34 1.37 13.61
C LEU A 233 58.91 1.68 14.06
N CYS A 234 58.13 2.32 13.19
CA CYS A 234 56.70 2.54 13.41
C CYS A 234 55.92 1.24 13.34
N CYS A 235 55.07 0.96 14.33
CA CYS A 235 54.25 -0.25 14.34
C CYS A 235 53.15 -0.30 13.27
N ILE A 236 52.81 0.85 12.65
CA ILE A 236 51.75 0.93 11.65
C ILE A 236 52.31 0.64 10.25
N CYS A 237 53.33 1.40 9.83
CA CYS A 237 53.89 1.29 8.47
C CYS A 237 55.22 0.54 8.40
N LEU A 238 55.79 0.16 9.55
CA LEU A 238 57.10 -0.50 9.69
C LEU A 238 58.29 0.34 9.17
N ALA A 239 58.08 1.62 8.86
CA ALA A 239 59.14 2.53 8.44
C ALA A 239 60.00 2.99 9.64
N GLN A 240 61.29 3.22 9.38
CA GLN A 240 62.21 3.78 10.36
C GLN A 240 61.92 5.25 10.64
N TYR A 241 62.09 5.68 11.89
CA TYR A 241 61.95 7.08 12.24
C TYR A 241 63.12 7.92 11.70
N ASP A 242 62.85 8.81 10.76
CA ASP A 242 63.86 9.67 10.11
C ASP A 242 63.92 11.09 10.70
N GLY A 243 62.95 11.45 11.55
CA GLY A 243 62.84 12.78 12.18
C GLY A 243 62.33 13.89 11.27
N THR A 244 62.17 13.65 9.97
CA THR A 244 61.75 14.66 8.99
C THR A 244 60.37 14.36 8.43
N LYS A 245 60.21 13.26 7.70
CA LYS A 245 58.93 12.82 7.13
C LYS A 245 58.21 11.85 8.05
N HIS A 246 58.96 11.05 8.79
CA HIS A 246 58.45 10.02 9.69
C HIS A 246 58.96 10.25 11.11
N THR A 247 58.52 11.35 11.71
CA THR A 247 58.93 11.75 13.05
C THR A 247 58.32 10.84 14.12
N ALA A 248 59.15 10.35 15.04
CA ALA A 248 58.69 9.58 16.19
C ALA A 248 57.80 10.44 17.11
N PHE A 249 56.65 9.91 17.50
CA PHE A 249 55.66 10.58 18.35
C PHE A 249 55.29 9.67 19.52
N ARG A 250 55.45 10.17 20.75
CA ARG A 250 55.15 9.42 21.97
C ARG A 250 53.78 9.84 22.51
N LEU A 251 52.89 8.87 22.69
CA LEU A 251 51.55 9.09 23.23
C LEU A 251 51.59 9.36 24.73
N ASN A 252 50.82 10.35 25.21
CA ASN A 252 50.78 10.71 26.63
C ASN A 252 50.12 9.63 27.52
N VAL A 253 49.20 8.84 26.96
CA VAL A 253 48.39 7.87 27.74
C VAL A 253 49.16 6.59 28.08
N CYS A 254 50.11 6.17 27.23
CA CYS A 254 50.75 4.85 27.35
C CYS A 254 52.23 4.82 26.96
N ASP A 255 52.85 5.97 26.68
CA ASP A 255 54.27 6.13 26.32
C ASP A 255 54.77 5.34 25.08
N HIS A 256 53.89 4.66 24.34
CA HIS A 256 54.26 4.02 23.08
C HIS A 256 54.62 5.05 22.01
N ILE A 257 55.62 4.70 21.20
CA ILE A 257 56.17 5.55 20.15
C ILE A 257 55.67 5.06 18.79
N ILE A 258 55.06 5.96 18.03
CA ILE A 258 54.46 5.70 16.72
C ILE A 258 54.86 6.83 15.79
N GLY A 259 54.91 6.61 14.48
CA GLY A 259 55.18 7.68 13.53
C GLY A 259 54.05 8.71 13.53
N LYS A 260 54.37 9.99 13.75
CA LYS A 260 53.40 11.10 13.81
C LYS A 260 52.39 11.07 12.65
N PRO A 261 52.79 11.04 11.36
CA PRO A 261 51.82 11.05 10.26
C PRO A 261 50.94 9.79 10.23
N CYS A 262 51.45 8.63 10.64
CA CYS A 262 50.66 7.40 10.68
C CYS A 262 49.65 7.41 11.82
N MET A 263 50.04 7.94 12.98
CA MET A 263 49.12 8.07 14.11
C MET A 263 48.03 9.12 13.82
N ASP A 264 48.36 10.20 13.11
CA ASP A 264 47.38 11.22 12.70
C ASP A 264 46.34 10.64 11.74
N ALA A 265 46.80 9.94 10.69
CA ALA A 265 45.93 9.19 9.81
C ALA A 265 45.13 8.10 10.54
N TRP A 266 45.73 7.42 11.54
CA TRP A 266 45.04 6.42 12.35
C TRP A 266 43.88 7.01 13.14
N LEU A 267 44.12 8.09 13.91
CA LEU A 267 43.12 8.80 14.71
C LEU A 267 41.96 9.32 13.86
N ASN A 268 42.28 9.83 12.67
CA ASN A 268 41.31 10.42 11.75
C ASN A 268 40.69 9.43 10.75
N SER A 269 41.03 8.13 10.85
CA SER A 269 40.42 7.09 10.03
C SER A 269 39.00 6.72 10.45
N THR A 270 38.32 5.97 9.59
CA THR A 270 36.98 5.42 9.81
C THR A 270 37.05 4.00 10.41
N SER A 271 38.22 3.54 10.87
CA SER A 271 38.35 2.25 11.55
C SER A 271 37.66 2.26 12.92
N ASN A 272 37.04 1.15 13.35
CA ASN A 272 36.41 1.06 14.68
C ASN A 272 37.43 1.22 15.83
N ASN A 273 38.71 0.98 15.56
CA ASN A 273 39.79 1.04 16.54
C ASN A 273 40.65 2.30 16.41
N SER A 274 40.22 3.31 15.64
CA SER A 274 40.99 4.53 15.38
C SER A 274 41.32 5.32 16.65
N THR A 275 40.52 5.18 17.71
CA THR A 275 40.71 5.84 19.00
C THR A 275 41.61 5.09 19.98
N LEU A 276 42.09 3.91 19.59
CA LEU A 276 42.91 3.05 20.44
C LEU A 276 44.37 3.09 19.99
N CYS A 277 45.29 3.00 20.95
CA CYS A 277 46.70 2.83 20.67
C CYS A 277 46.94 1.53 19.88
N PRO A 278 47.56 1.58 18.69
CA PRO A 278 47.88 0.38 17.91
C PRO A 278 48.75 -0.66 18.64
N HIS A 279 49.55 -0.24 19.61
CA HIS A 279 50.40 -1.14 20.40
C HIS A 279 49.65 -1.88 21.51
N CYS A 280 49.00 -1.12 22.40
CA CYS A 280 48.46 -1.66 23.66
C CYS A 280 46.95 -1.53 23.78
N ARG A 281 46.28 -0.94 22.78
CA ARG A 281 44.84 -0.66 22.74
C ARG A 281 44.34 0.27 23.85
N ALA A 282 45.25 1.00 24.52
CA ALA A 282 44.86 2.07 25.45
C ALA A 282 44.03 3.13 24.70
N HIS A 283 42.96 3.61 25.34
CA HIS A 283 42.03 4.56 24.76
C HIS A 283 42.65 5.96 24.73
N ILE A 284 42.79 6.57 23.55
CA ILE A 284 43.50 7.84 23.35
C ILE A 284 42.53 9.02 23.41
N CYS A 285 41.39 8.93 22.72
CA CYS A 285 40.42 10.01 22.59
C CYS A 285 39.00 9.46 22.40
N THR A 286 37.99 10.31 22.56
CA THR A 286 36.60 9.98 22.21
C THR A 286 36.44 9.88 20.70
N ARG A 287 35.67 8.90 20.24
CA ARG A 287 35.41 8.69 18.81
C ARG A 287 34.62 9.85 18.21
N ARG A 288 35.02 10.30 17.03
CA ARG A 288 34.26 11.30 16.27
C ARG A 288 32.88 10.78 15.91
N PRO A 289 31.84 11.63 15.94
CA PRO A 289 30.55 11.27 15.38
C PRO A 289 30.75 10.90 13.91
N ARG A 290 30.06 9.86 13.46
CA ARG A 290 30.11 9.44 12.06
C ARG A 290 28.75 9.55 11.45
N ARG A 291 28.70 9.85 10.16
CA ARG A 291 27.49 9.74 9.37
C ARG A 291 27.71 8.75 8.23
N PRO A 292 26.66 8.04 7.81
CA PRO A 292 26.71 7.28 6.59
C PRO A 292 26.99 8.23 5.42
N THR A 293 27.97 7.94 4.58
CA THR A 293 28.22 8.71 3.36
C THR A 293 27.13 8.35 2.36
N ILE A 294 26.19 9.27 2.13
CA ILE A 294 25.02 9.06 1.24
C ILE A 294 25.44 8.77 -0.23
N SER A 295 26.74 8.83 -0.55
CA SER A 295 27.29 8.72 -1.90
C SER A 295 27.10 7.38 -2.60
N ASN A 296 26.83 6.30 -1.88
CA ASN A 296 26.85 4.95 -2.47
C ASN A 296 25.46 4.46 -2.89
N ALA A 297 24.38 5.07 -2.41
CA ALA A 297 23.05 4.78 -2.94
C ALA A 297 22.95 5.35 -4.36
N THR A 298 22.91 4.47 -5.36
CA THR A 298 22.73 4.91 -6.75
C THR A 298 21.36 5.59 -6.89
N ALA A 299 21.24 6.53 -7.84
CA ALA A 299 19.96 7.16 -8.15
C ALA A 299 18.86 6.11 -8.48
N GLU A 300 19.26 4.98 -9.08
CA GLU A 300 18.40 3.85 -9.38
C GLU A 300 17.85 3.17 -8.12
N MET A 301 18.68 2.92 -7.10
CA MET A 301 18.22 2.36 -5.83
C MET A 301 17.23 3.29 -5.10
N LEU A 302 17.46 4.60 -5.14
CA LEU A 302 16.54 5.59 -4.56
C LEU A 302 15.20 5.64 -5.30
N GLU A 303 15.22 5.54 -6.64
CA GLU A 303 14.02 5.44 -7.46
C GLU A 303 13.24 4.16 -7.14
N ASP A 304 13.93 3.02 -7.04
CA ASP A 304 13.33 1.73 -6.69
C ASP A 304 12.71 1.73 -5.29
N ARG A 305 13.37 2.35 -4.31
CA ARG A 305 12.82 2.57 -2.97
C ARG A 305 11.53 3.38 -3.03
N THR A 306 11.55 4.49 -3.76
CA THR A 306 10.37 5.36 -3.92
C THR A 306 9.22 4.64 -4.60
N ARG A 307 9.51 3.80 -5.61
CA ARG A 307 8.55 2.96 -6.30
C ARG A 307 7.90 1.95 -5.35
N LEU A 308 8.70 1.24 -4.56
CA LEU A 308 8.20 0.26 -3.58
C LEU A 308 7.35 0.92 -2.49
N GLN A 309 7.77 2.08 -1.97
CA GLN A 309 6.99 2.86 -1.01
C GLN A 309 5.65 3.31 -1.59
N THR A 310 5.64 3.82 -2.82
CA THR A 310 4.40 4.19 -3.54
C THR A 310 3.48 2.98 -3.70
N HIS A 311 4.06 1.80 -3.95
CA HIS A 311 3.31 0.56 -4.09
C HIS A 311 2.66 0.11 -2.77
N ILE A 312 3.39 0.23 -1.64
CA ILE A 312 2.87 -0.02 -0.29
C ILE A 312 1.73 0.94 0.02
N MET A 313 1.91 2.24 -0.19
CA MET A 313 0.86 3.24 0.07
C MET A 313 -0.41 2.95 -0.73
N ARG A 314 -0.27 2.57 -1.99
CA ARG A 314 -1.41 2.17 -2.84
C ARG A 314 -2.10 0.91 -2.32
N ALA A 315 -1.35 -0.08 -1.83
CA ALA A 315 -1.94 -1.29 -1.25
C ALA A 315 -2.70 -0.99 0.05
N VAL A 316 -2.16 -0.11 0.91
CA VAL A 316 -2.81 0.36 2.14
C VAL A 316 -4.11 1.12 1.84
N ASP A 317 -4.09 2.03 0.86
CA ASP A 317 -5.28 2.77 0.41
C ASP A 317 -6.39 1.82 -0.09
N LEU A 318 -6.01 0.81 -0.89
CA LEU A 318 -6.97 -0.19 -1.36
C LEU A 318 -7.51 -1.07 -0.21
N ALA A 319 -6.68 -1.41 0.78
CA ALA A 319 -7.14 -2.15 1.94
C ALA A 319 -8.14 -1.33 2.76
N ALA A 320 -7.91 -0.01 2.91
CA ALA A 320 -8.86 0.90 3.55
C ALA A 320 -10.20 0.98 2.79
N GLN A 321 -10.16 1.10 1.47
CA GLN A 321 -11.37 1.07 0.63
C GLN A 321 -12.13 -0.26 0.73
N ALA A 322 -11.42 -1.39 0.83
CA ALA A 322 -12.06 -2.68 1.08
C ALA A 322 -12.72 -2.72 2.46
N SER A 323 -12.11 -2.09 3.48
CA SER A 323 -12.68 -2.02 4.83
C SER A 323 -13.94 -1.16 4.86
N GLU A 324 -14.00 -0.07 4.10
CA GLU A 324 -15.23 0.72 3.93
C GLU A 324 -16.36 -0.14 3.37
N VAL A 325 -16.11 -0.89 2.30
CA VAL A 325 -17.13 -1.75 1.69
C VAL A 325 -17.54 -2.89 2.64
N TYR A 326 -16.59 -3.46 3.38
CA TYR A 326 -16.90 -4.47 4.40
C TYR A 326 -17.80 -3.90 5.48
N PHE A 327 -17.51 -2.69 5.95
CA PHE A 327 -18.32 -2.00 6.95
C PHE A 327 -19.74 -1.74 6.42
N ASP A 328 -19.88 -1.26 5.18
CA ASP A 328 -21.17 -1.06 4.52
C ASP A 328 -22.01 -2.35 4.45
N VAL A 329 -21.37 -3.52 4.28
CA VAL A 329 -22.05 -4.83 4.25
C VAL A 329 -22.42 -5.31 5.64
N TYR A 330 -21.48 -5.33 6.59
CA TYR A 330 -21.63 -6.06 7.86
C TYR A 330 -22.09 -5.20 9.03
N SER A 331 -21.86 -3.89 9.04
CA SER A 331 -22.09 -3.05 10.23
C SER A 331 -23.49 -2.44 10.34
N GLY A 332 -24.39 -2.75 9.41
CA GLY A 332 -25.77 -2.26 9.41
C GLY A 332 -25.89 -0.75 9.13
N SER A 333 -27.10 -0.32 8.81
CA SER A 333 -27.41 1.10 8.53
C SER A 333 -27.66 1.93 9.78
N ASP A 334 -27.83 1.32 10.95
CA ASP A 334 -28.18 2.05 12.16
C ASP A 334 -26.98 2.86 12.68
N GLU A 335 -27.07 4.19 12.57
CA GLU A 335 -26.03 5.10 13.06
C GLU A 335 -25.79 4.94 14.56
N HIS A 336 -26.77 4.41 15.31
CA HIS A 336 -26.59 4.09 16.74
C HIS A 336 -25.68 2.88 16.97
N ASP A 337 -25.66 1.92 16.05
CA ASP A 337 -24.77 0.76 16.11
C ASP A 337 -23.35 1.13 15.70
N LYS A 338 -23.17 2.05 14.74
CA LYS A 338 -21.84 2.51 14.29
C LYS A 338 -21.00 3.14 15.41
N ALA A 339 -21.62 3.82 16.37
CA ALA A 339 -20.91 4.45 17.49
C ALA A 339 -20.55 3.48 18.63
N ASN A 340 -21.30 2.38 18.77
CA ASN A 340 -21.14 1.41 19.87
C ASN A 340 -20.41 0.12 19.45
N HIS A 341 -20.35 -0.23 18.16
CA HIS A 341 -19.61 -1.39 17.63
C HIS A 341 -18.09 -1.19 17.52
N VAL A 342 -17.51 -0.22 18.25
CA VAL A 342 -16.04 -0.07 18.35
C VAL A 342 -15.41 -1.19 19.20
N GLU A 343 -16.20 -2.08 19.80
CA GLU A 343 -15.68 -3.37 20.27
C GLU A 343 -15.30 -4.22 19.05
N PHE A 344 -14.02 -4.13 18.69
CA PHE A 344 -13.35 -4.98 17.70
C PHE A 344 -13.74 -6.43 17.95
N SER A 345 -14.68 -6.95 17.16
CA SER A 345 -14.80 -8.39 17.00
C SER A 345 -13.43 -8.88 16.55
N ASP A 346 -12.88 -9.86 17.28
CA ASP A 346 -11.62 -10.53 16.96
C ASP A 346 -11.63 -11.16 15.54
N GLU A 347 -12.77 -11.08 14.84
CA GLU A 347 -13.03 -11.57 13.49
C GLU A 347 -13.01 -10.49 12.38
N ASP A 348 -12.70 -9.20 12.65
CA ASP A 348 -12.54 -8.23 11.56
C ASP A 348 -11.47 -8.71 10.56
N TRP A 349 -11.86 -8.80 9.28
CA TRP A 349 -11.02 -9.30 8.20
C TRP A 349 -9.71 -8.51 8.10
N LYS A 350 -9.74 -7.21 8.40
CA LYS A 350 -8.56 -6.33 8.39
C LYS A 350 -7.60 -6.71 9.51
N ASP A 351 -8.09 -6.89 10.73
CA ASP A 351 -7.28 -7.31 11.86
C ASP A 351 -6.67 -8.70 11.64
N LYS A 352 -7.46 -9.63 11.11
CA LYS A 352 -6.99 -10.96 10.71
C LYS A 352 -5.89 -10.87 9.63
N LEU A 353 -6.07 -10.03 8.62
CA LEU A 353 -5.09 -9.76 7.58
C LEU A 353 -3.78 -9.24 8.19
N ILE A 354 -3.86 -8.22 9.05
CA ILE A 354 -2.69 -7.56 9.62
C ILE A 354 -1.94 -8.49 10.59
N ARG A 355 -2.64 -9.23 11.45
CA ARG A 355 -2.01 -10.25 12.33
C ARG A 355 -1.27 -11.31 11.52
N GLN A 356 -1.89 -11.80 10.43
CA GLN A 356 -1.23 -12.76 9.53
C GLN A 356 -0.01 -12.17 8.83
N LEU A 357 -0.10 -10.90 8.41
CA LEU A 357 0.99 -10.20 7.73
C LEU A 357 2.16 -9.99 8.70
N ASN A 358 1.93 -9.47 9.91
CA ASN A 358 2.96 -9.31 10.93
C ASN A 358 3.64 -10.63 11.28
N ARG A 359 2.88 -11.73 11.44
CA ARG A 359 3.46 -13.06 11.68
C ARG A 359 4.38 -13.51 10.54
N ARG A 360 4.00 -13.24 9.28
CA ARG A 360 4.79 -13.60 8.11
C ARG A 360 6.03 -12.73 7.94
N LEU A 361 5.91 -11.42 8.19
CA LEU A 361 7.05 -10.49 8.20
C LEU A 361 8.09 -10.91 9.24
N ALA A 362 7.65 -11.22 10.47
CA ALA A 362 8.51 -11.74 11.53
C ALA A 362 9.17 -13.08 11.16
N THR A 363 8.41 -14.02 10.58
CA THR A 363 8.95 -15.32 10.11
C THR A 363 10.02 -15.13 9.03
N ASN A 364 9.84 -14.14 8.16
CA ASN A 364 10.77 -13.83 7.07
C ASN A 364 11.89 -12.87 7.49
N GLN A 365 11.95 -12.46 8.75
CA GLN A 365 12.94 -11.51 9.29
C GLN A 365 12.95 -10.17 8.56
N VAL A 366 11.78 -9.70 8.13
CA VAL A 366 11.59 -8.40 7.49
C VAL A 366 11.44 -7.33 8.58
N ASN A 367 12.23 -6.25 8.52
CA ASN A 367 12.28 -5.19 9.55
C ASN A 367 11.09 -4.21 9.50
N TYR A 368 9.89 -4.72 9.24
CA TYR A 368 8.66 -3.92 9.14
C TYR A 368 7.54 -4.58 9.94
N MET A 369 6.73 -3.76 10.61
CA MET A 369 5.56 -4.22 11.34
C MET A 369 4.41 -3.21 11.26
N PHE A 370 3.18 -3.73 11.21
CA PHE A 370 1.98 -2.92 11.40
C PHE A 370 1.65 -2.81 12.89
N LEU A 371 1.60 -1.58 13.40
CA LEU A 371 1.20 -1.25 14.76
C LEU A 371 -0.23 -0.70 14.76
N LEU A 372 -1.03 -1.16 15.72
CA LEU A 372 -2.35 -0.58 15.97
C LEU A 372 -2.17 0.65 16.85
N MET A 373 -2.49 1.83 16.30
CA MET A 373 -2.35 3.11 16.97
C MET A 373 -3.67 3.85 17.05
N TRP A 374 -3.87 4.65 18.09
CA TRP A 374 -4.97 5.61 18.11
C TRP A 374 -4.75 6.70 17.07
N ASN A 375 -5.80 7.08 16.34
CA ASN A 375 -5.75 8.19 15.41
C ASN A 375 -5.91 9.51 16.17
N ASP A 376 -4.89 10.38 16.15
CA ASP A 376 -4.94 11.67 16.86
C ASP A 376 -5.97 12.65 16.25
N VAL A 377 -6.38 12.42 15.01
CA VAL A 377 -7.28 13.31 14.24
C VAL A 377 -8.70 12.76 14.15
N GLY A 378 -8.99 11.56 14.67
CA GLY A 378 -10.32 10.96 14.60
C GLY A 378 -10.57 9.87 15.64
N SER A 379 -11.84 9.55 15.90
CA SER A 379 -12.20 8.43 16.76
C SER A 379 -11.92 7.10 16.05
N GLY A 380 -10.84 6.41 16.42
CA GLY A 380 -10.60 5.03 15.96
C GLY A 380 -9.14 4.58 16.01
N LEU A 381 -8.95 3.27 15.93
CA LEU A 381 -7.63 2.67 15.77
C LEU A 381 -7.26 2.59 14.29
N ILE A 382 -6.02 2.95 13.96
CA ILE A 382 -5.43 2.84 12.64
C ILE A 382 -4.21 1.93 12.68
N TRP A 383 -4.05 1.13 11.63
CA TRP A 383 -2.84 0.34 11.44
C TRP A 383 -1.78 1.21 10.76
N ARG A 384 -0.63 1.41 11.42
CA ARG A 384 0.52 2.15 10.91
C ARG A 384 1.67 1.21 10.64
N LEU A 385 2.26 1.30 9.45
CA LEU A 385 3.48 0.58 9.12
C LEU A 385 4.67 1.32 9.73
N GLU A 386 5.46 0.62 10.54
CA GLU A 386 6.69 1.13 11.16
C GLU A 386 7.87 0.22 10.76
N GLU A 387 9.04 0.83 10.57
CA GLU A 387 10.31 0.12 10.44
C GLU A 387 10.79 -0.24 11.85
N THR A 388 11.22 -1.48 12.06
CA THR A 388 11.57 -2.00 13.38
C THR A 388 13.01 -2.50 13.41
N ASP A 389 13.86 -1.85 14.20
CA ASP A 389 15.25 -2.28 14.46
C ASP A 389 15.35 -3.57 15.30
N VAL A 390 14.22 -3.97 15.89
CA VAL A 390 14.16 -5.07 16.84
C VAL A 390 14.16 -6.39 16.07
N ALA A 391 15.30 -7.07 16.09
CA ALA A 391 15.32 -8.51 15.84
C ALA A 391 14.23 -9.15 16.71
N PHE A 392 13.15 -9.61 16.09
CA PHE A 392 11.89 -10.13 16.67
C PHE A 392 12.05 -11.32 17.65
N ARG A 393 13.25 -11.58 18.16
CA ARG A 393 13.57 -12.71 19.02
C ARG A 393 13.00 -12.60 20.43
N GLU A 394 12.60 -11.42 20.91
CA GLU A 394 12.24 -11.22 22.32
C GLU A 394 10.76 -10.92 22.59
N LEU A 395 9.98 -10.49 21.60
CA LEU A 395 8.54 -10.28 21.76
C LEU A 395 7.81 -11.55 21.28
N GLY A 396 7.55 -12.46 22.22
CA GLY A 396 6.82 -13.71 21.97
C GLY A 396 5.54 -13.45 21.17
N ALA A 397 5.48 -14.07 19.98
CA ALA A 397 4.43 -13.92 18.98
C ALA A 397 3.08 -14.52 19.37
#